data_AF-A0A9D5Z7N4-F1
#
_entry.id   AF-A0A9D5Z7N4-F1
#
_cell.length_a   1.000
_cell.length_b   1.000
_cell.length_c   1.000
_cell.angle_alpha   90.00
_cell.angle_beta   90.00
_cell.angle_gamma   90.00
#
_symmetry.space_group_name_H-M   'P 1'
#
loop_
_entity.id
_entity.type
_entity.pdbx_description
1 polymer ?
#
loop_
_entity_poly.entity_id
_entity_poly.type
_entity_poly.pdbx_seq_one_letter_code
_entity_poly.pdbx_strand_id
1 'polypeptide(L)'
;MGRANPLRWDCATRGCFNIRKRPKIEVFAECFPGNIQMGDVDGIVEINGHVLMLEWKEFEPISTGQRIMYRHMTESPNCHVVVAIGDPETMVVEKYTYFRGGSMAEWFPGNLDDLKEFIRSWVRFATQPRSPSRPHPGTPSVGFSFPGGQHHGSEPTTIPHPDHPANPAPTRFVERGG
;
A
#
# COMPACT_ATOMS: atom_id res chain seq x y z
N MET A 1 -3.10 7.47 24.87
CA MET A 1 -2.15 6.55 24.19
C MET A 1 -2.93 5.39 23.62
N GLY A 2 -2.91 5.19 22.30
CA GLY A 2 -3.52 4.02 21.67
C GLY A 2 -2.76 2.75 22.05
N ARG A 3 -3.47 1.62 22.21
CA ARG A 3 -2.83 0.32 22.45
C ARG A 3 -2.31 -0.21 21.12
N ALA A 4 -0.99 -0.42 21.00
CA ALA A 4 -0.42 -1.13 19.86
C ALA A 4 -0.82 -2.62 19.92
N ASN A 5 -0.98 -3.26 18.76
CA ASN A 5 -1.22 -4.71 18.65
C ASN A 5 -0.07 -5.36 17.88
N PRO A 6 1.11 -5.56 18.51
CA PRO A 6 2.24 -6.18 17.86
C PRO A 6 1.98 -7.66 17.54
N LEU A 7 2.85 -8.26 16.72
CA LEU A 7 2.89 -9.70 16.51
C LEU A 7 3.01 -10.39 17.89
N ARG A 8 2.01 -11.21 18.24
CA ARG A 8 1.93 -11.87 19.55
C ARG A 8 2.70 -13.19 19.62
N TRP A 9 3.49 -13.51 18.59
CA TRP A 9 4.27 -14.74 18.53
C TRP A 9 5.64 -14.52 19.20
N ASP A 10 5.93 -15.35 20.20
CA ASP A 10 7.23 -15.36 20.87
C ASP A 10 8.09 -16.51 20.33
N CYS A 11 9.14 -16.16 19.58
CA CYS A 11 10.06 -17.13 19.00
C CYS A 11 10.92 -17.85 20.05
N ALA A 12 11.19 -17.23 21.21
CA ALA A 12 12.02 -17.83 22.25
C ALA A 12 11.33 -19.01 22.92
N THR A 13 10.02 -18.90 23.15
CA THR A 13 9.23 -19.96 23.81
C THR A 13 8.53 -20.91 22.85
N ARG A 14 8.20 -20.46 21.63
CA ARG A 14 7.38 -21.22 20.66
C ARG A 14 8.15 -21.65 19.40
N GLY A 15 9.43 -21.29 19.30
CA GLY A 15 10.26 -21.48 18.11
C GLY A 15 9.95 -20.46 17.01
N CYS A 16 10.77 -20.47 15.96
CA CYS A 16 10.70 -19.49 14.87
C CYS A 16 9.32 -19.46 14.17
N PHE A 17 8.70 -18.28 14.10
CA PHE A 17 7.43 -18.06 13.39
C PHE A 17 7.51 -18.49 11.93
N ASN A 18 8.57 -18.11 11.22
CA ASN A 18 8.74 -18.40 9.79
C ASN A 18 8.82 -19.89 9.48
N ILE A 19 9.28 -20.71 10.44
CA ILE A 19 9.30 -22.16 10.30
C ILE A 19 7.96 -22.79 10.69
N ARG A 20 7.33 -22.28 11.76
CA ARG A 20 6.19 -22.96 12.41
C ARG A 20 4.82 -22.51 11.93
N LYS A 21 4.68 -21.26 11.48
CA LYS A 21 3.39 -20.59 11.30
C LYS A 21 3.27 -19.68 10.08
N ARG A 22 4.36 -19.31 9.39
CA ARG A 22 4.26 -18.55 8.14
C ARG A 22 3.35 -19.30 7.16
N PRO A 23 2.24 -18.69 6.71
CA PRO A 23 1.41 -19.29 5.68
C PRO A 23 2.25 -19.55 4.43
N LYS A 24 2.09 -20.74 3.87
CA LYS A 24 2.72 -21.13 2.60
C LYS A 24 1.96 -20.49 1.44
N ILE A 25 2.03 -19.17 1.31
CA ILE A 25 1.25 -18.42 0.30
C ILE A 25 1.59 -18.82 -1.14
N GLU A 26 2.76 -19.43 -1.35
CA GLU A 26 3.20 -20.00 -2.64
C GLU A 26 2.26 -21.10 -3.16
N VAL A 27 1.47 -21.73 -2.29
CA VAL A 27 0.46 -22.72 -2.73
C VAL A 27 -0.62 -22.10 -3.62
N PHE A 28 -0.77 -20.77 -3.61
CA PHE A 28 -1.72 -20.05 -4.46
C PHE A 28 -1.10 -19.58 -5.78
N ALA A 29 0.17 -19.89 -6.08
CA ALA A 29 0.85 -19.41 -7.29
C ALA A 29 0.09 -19.80 -8.57
N GLU A 30 -0.47 -21.01 -8.63
CA GLU A 30 -1.27 -21.48 -9.77
C GLU A 30 -2.61 -20.76 -9.95
N CYS A 31 -3.07 -20.02 -8.93
CA CYS A 31 -4.31 -19.23 -9.01
C CYS A 31 -4.14 -17.92 -9.79
N PHE A 32 -2.91 -17.53 -10.11
CA PHE A 32 -2.62 -16.26 -10.77
C PHE A 32 -2.06 -16.49 -12.19
N PRO A 33 -2.39 -15.63 -13.17
CA PRO A 33 -1.88 -15.76 -14.52
C PRO A 33 -0.39 -15.41 -14.60
N GLY A 34 0.37 -16.14 -15.42
CA GLY A 34 1.78 -15.85 -15.66
C GLY A 34 2.66 -16.14 -14.45
N ASN A 35 3.68 -15.32 -14.22
CA ASN A 35 4.67 -15.50 -13.14
C ASN A 35 4.46 -14.54 -11.96
N ILE A 36 3.20 -14.25 -11.62
CA ILE A 36 2.87 -13.46 -10.42
C ILE A 36 2.46 -14.38 -9.27
N GLN A 37 2.82 -13.98 -8.06
CA GLN A 37 2.54 -14.72 -6.84
C GLN A 37 2.25 -13.75 -5.70
N MET A 38 1.57 -14.23 -4.65
CA MET A 38 1.44 -13.45 -3.43
C MET A 38 2.82 -13.18 -2.82
N GLY A 39 3.00 -11.96 -2.32
CA GLY A 39 4.16 -11.57 -1.52
C GLY A 39 3.75 -11.28 -0.08
N ASP A 40 4.73 -11.33 0.82
CA ASP A 40 4.57 -10.79 2.17
C ASP A 40 4.67 -9.27 2.14
N VAL A 41 4.11 -8.64 3.17
CA VAL A 41 4.15 -7.19 3.39
C VAL A 41 4.71 -6.95 4.78
N ASP A 42 5.70 -6.08 4.92
CA ASP A 42 6.37 -5.84 6.22
C ASP A 42 5.47 -5.08 7.20
N GLY A 43 4.66 -4.15 6.69
CA GLY A 43 3.68 -3.44 7.49
C GLY A 43 2.50 -2.93 6.68
N ILE A 44 1.30 -3.01 7.26
CA ILE A 44 0.10 -2.40 6.70
C ILE A 44 -0.75 -1.80 7.82
N VAL A 45 -1.30 -0.61 7.58
CA VAL A 45 -2.26 0.04 8.49
C VAL A 45 -3.36 0.70 7.68
N GLU A 46 -4.56 0.74 8.26
CA GLU A 46 -5.72 1.43 7.70
C GLU A 46 -6.25 2.45 8.70
N ILE A 47 -6.58 3.66 8.22
CA ILE A 47 -7.23 4.74 8.98
C ILE A 47 -8.26 5.43 8.09
N ASN A 48 -9.54 5.42 8.49
CA ASN A 48 -10.66 6.10 7.81
C ASN A 48 -10.78 5.80 6.30
N GLY A 49 -10.51 4.56 5.90
CA GLY A 49 -10.51 4.10 4.53
C GLY A 49 -9.23 4.44 3.75
N HIS A 50 -8.18 4.94 4.40
CA HIS A 50 -6.85 5.14 3.83
C HIS A 50 -5.90 4.04 4.29
N VAL A 51 -5.15 3.46 3.35
CA VAL A 51 -4.20 2.38 3.59
C VAL A 51 -2.78 2.89 3.39
N LEU A 52 -1.88 2.60 4.34
CA LEU A 52 -0.45 2.74 4.17
C LEU A 52 0.20 1.37 4.25
N MET A 53 0.95 1.03 3.21
CA MET A 53 1.80 -0.16 3.17
C MET A 53 3.27 0.25 3.32
N LEU A 54 4.00 -0.42 4.22
CA LEU A 54 5.43 -0.31 4.38
C LEU A 54 6.09 -1.56 3.80
N GLU A 55 7.04 -1.34 2.92
CA GLU A 55 7.99 -2.34 2.44
C GLU A 55 9.39 -1.92 2.91
N TRP A 56 10.13 -2.85 3.50
CA TRP A 56 11.52 -2.67 3.88
C TRP A 56 12.42 -3.51 2.98
N LYS A 57 13.52 -2.92 2.52
CA LYS A 57 14.51 -3.61 1.69
C LYS A 57 15.91 -3.32 2.20
N GLU A 58 16.78 -4.32 2.14
CA GLU A 58 18.21 -4.13 2.44
C GLU A 58 18.92 -3.35 1.33
N PHE A 59 18.46 -3.48 0.08
CA PHE A 59 19.13 -2.89 -1.08
C PHE A 59 18.17 -2.50 -2.21
N GLU A 60 18.67 -1.58 -3.06
CA GLU A 60 18.06 -1.23 -4.34
C GLU A 60 18.50 -2.19 -5.47
N PRO A 61 17.76 -2.25 -6.59
CA PRO A 61 16.51 -1.54 -6.88
C PRO A 61 15.25 -2.29 -6.45
N ILE A 62 14.11 -1.58 -6.37
CA ILE A 62 12.78 -2.21 -6.25
C ILE A 62 12.53 -3.03 -7.53
N SER A 63 12.16 -4.31 -7.36
CA SER A 63 11.89 -5.19 -8.50
C SER A 63 10.82 -4.61 -9.44
N THR A 64 10.94 -4.88 -10.74
CA THR A 64 10.00 -4.36 -11.75
C THR A 64 8.55 -4.73 -11.42
N GLY A 65 8.30 -5.97 -10.97
CA GLY A 65 6.97 -6.43 -10.58
C GLY A 65 6.39 -5.65 -9.41
N GLN A 66 7.16 -5.46 -8.35
CA GLN A 66 6.73 -4.64 -7.20
C GLN A 66 6.49 -3.18 -7.60
N ARG A 67 7.36 -2.59 -8.44
CA ARG A 67 7.18 -1.21 -8.91
C ARG A 67 5.89 -1.03 -9.70
N ILE A 68 5.52 -1.98 -10.56
CA ILE A 68 4.25 -1.97 -11.30
C ILE A 68 3.07 -2.12 -10.34
N MET A 69 3.15 -3.07 -9.41
CA MET A 69 2.12 -3.30 -8.39
C MET A 69 1.86 -2.05 -7.54
N TYR A 70 2.92 -1.44 -7.00
CA TYR A 70 2.81 -0.24 -6.17
C TYR A 70 2.26 0.95 -6.94
N ARG A 71 2.63 1.10 -8.23
CA ARG A 71 2.02 2.09 -9.12
C ARG A 71 0.50 1.88 -9.19
N HIS A 72 0.03 0.71 -9.62
CA HIS A 72 -1.40 0.47 -9.80
C HIS A 72 -2.19 0.56 -8.48
N MET A 73 -1.66 -0.01 -7.39
CA MET A 73 -2.32 0.08 -6.07
C MET A 73 -2.55 1.53 -5.64
N THR A 74 -1.57 2.40 -5.88
CA THR A 74 -1.61 3.80 -5.44
C THR A 74 -2.28 4.74 -6.43
N GLU A 75 -2.82 4.25 -7.54
CA GLU A 75 -3.78 5.01 -8.37
C GLU A 75 -5.04 5.34 -7.57
N SER A 76 -5.42 4.47 -6.64
CA SER A 76 -6.39 4.81 -5.61
C SER A 76 -5.84 5.92 -4.72
N PRO A 77 -6.54 7.07 -4.56
CA PRO A 77 -6.07 8.16 -3.72
C PRO A 77 -6.01 7.79 -2.23
N ASN A 78 -6.60 6.65 -1.87
CA ASN A 78 -6.66 6.12 -0.53
C ASN A 78 -5.55 5.11 -0.22
N CYS A 79 -4.72 4.72 -1.19
CA CYS A 79 -3.64 3.78 -0.97
C CYS A 79 -2.29 4.46 -1.16
N HIS A 80 -1.41 4.29 -0.19
CA HIS A 80 -0.03 4.78 -0.21
C HIS A 80 0.91 3.62 0.06
N VAL A 81 2.06 3.61 -0.59
CA VAL A 81 3.14 2.67 -0.30
C VAL A 81 4.38 3.48 0.05
N VAL A 82 5.06 3.15 1.14
CA VAL A 82 6.38 3.67 1.47
C VAL A 82 7.38 2.52 1.42
N VAL A 83 8.52 2.77 0.79
CA VAL A 83 9.61 1.79 0.70
C VAL A 83 10.83 2.37 1.40
N ALA A 84 11.32 1.68 2.42
CA ALA A 84 12.53 2.03 3.15
C ALA A 84 13.70 1.14 2.70
N ILE A 85 14.88 1.74 2.59
CA ILE A 85 16.15 1.04 2.35
C ILE A 85 17.00 1.16 3.61
N GLY A 86 17.50 0.03 4.10
CA GLY A 86 18.41 -0.06 5.22
C GLY A 86 18.34 -1.43 5.89
N ASP A 87 18.87 -1.53 7.10
CA ASP A 87 19.01 -2.80 7.81
C ASP A 87 17.81 -3.06 8.75
N PRO A 88 16.96 -4.08 8.47
CA PRO A 88 15.83 -4.41 9.32
C PRO A 88 16.23 -5.05 10.66
N GLU A 89 17.45 -5.60 10.80
CA GLU A 89 17.94 -6.16 12.05
C GLU A 89 18.25 -5.05 13.07
N THR A 90 18.93 -4.00 12.62
CA THR A 90 19.30 -2.85 13.46
C THR A 90 18.30 -1.70 13.40
N MET A 91 17.26 -1.81 12.56
CA MET A 91 16.27 -0.77 12.27
C MET A 91 16.88 0.53 11.70
N VAL A 92 18.05 0.45 11.07
CA VAL A 92 18.69 1.57 10.38
C VAL A 92 17.97 1.83 9.07
N VAL A 93 17.58 3.07 8.81
CA VAL A 93 17.11 3.55 7.51
C VAL A 93 18.22 4.42 6.92
N GLU A 94 18.52 4.23 5.64
CA GLU A 94 19.46 5.06 4.88
C GLU A 94 18.74 6.05 3.97
N LYS A 95 17.62 5.60 3.42
CA LYS A 95 16.75 6.38 2.53
C LYS A 95 15.38 5.74 2.43
N TYR A 96 14.41 6.52 1.98
CA TYR A 96 13.08 6.02 1.67
C TYR A 96 12.49 6.73 0.46
N THR A 97 11.47 6.13 -0.11
CA THR A 97 10.65 6.70 -1.18
C THR A 97 9.20 6.30 -0.95
N TYR A 98 8.27 6.85 -1.72
CA TYR A 98 6.87 6.49 -1.61
C TYR A 98 6.17 6.53 -2.97
N PHE A 99 5.08 5.78 -3.05
CA PHE A 99 4.15 5.74 -4.16
C PHE A 99 2.83 6.39 -3.75
N ARG A 100 2.34 7.29 -4.61
CA ARG A 100 1.04 7.96 -4.47
C ARG A 100 0.53 8.41 -5.84
N GLY A 101 -0.75 8.20 -6.12
CA GLY A 101 -1.36 8.62 -7.39
C GLY A 101 -0.70 7.98 -8.61
N GLY A 102 -0.32 6.70 -8.51
CA GLY A 102 0.37 5.99 -9.59
C GLY A 102 1.83 6.41 -9.83
N SER A 103 2.39 7.28 -9.00
CA SER A 103 3.75 7.82 -9.20
C SER A 103 4.65 7.49 -8.03
N MET A 104 5.91 7.18 -8.33
CA MET A 104 6.99 7.02 -7.35
C MET A 104 7.68 8.37 -7.18
N ALA A 105 7.91 8.80 -5.95
CA ALA A 105 8.73 9.97 -5.65
C ALA A 105 10.23 9.67 -5.87
N GLU A 106 11.06 10.71 -5.83
CA GLU A 106 12.51 10.50 -5.73
C GLU A 106 12.89 9.81 -4.41
N TRP A 107 14.13 9.34 -4.32
CA TRP A 107 14.67 8.81 -3.06
C TRP A 107 15.06 9.96 -2.14
N PHE A 108 14.59 9.91 -0.91
CA PHE A 108 14.95 10.84 0.14
C PHE A 108 16.00 10.18 1.04
N PRO A 109 17.25 10.68 1.10
CA PRO A 109 18.18 10.24 2.14
C PRO A 109 17.61 10.60 3.51
N GLY A 110 17.77 9.72 4.49
CA GLY A 110 17.21 9.95 5.82
C GLY A 110 17.39 8.76 6.74
N ASN A 111 16.94 8.91 7.98
CA ASN A 111 17.04 7.91 9.03
C ASN A 111 15.65 7.44 9.51
N LEU A 112 15.63 6.61 10.55
CA LEU A 112 14.40 6.05 11.10
C LEU A 112 13.43 7.13 11.61
N ASP A 113 13.92 8.24 12.14
CA ASP A 113 13.06 9.31 12.65
C ASP A 113 12.45 10.14 11.51
N ASP A 114 13.16 10.32 10.39
CA ASP A 114 12.60 10.91 9.17
C ASP A 114 11.46 10.05 8.60
N LEU A 115 11.66 8.73 8.55
CA LEU A 115 10.62 7.79 8.14
C LEU A 115 9.40 7.84 9.09
N LYS A 116 9.63 7.91 10.41
CA LYS A 116 8.54 8.09 11.38
C LYS A 116 7.80 9.40 11.15
N GLU A 117 8.49 10.50 10.85
CA GLU A 117 7.83 11.78 10.60
C GLU A 117 7.01 11.76 9.30
N PHE A 118 7.51 11.10 8.26
CA PHE A 118 6.72 10.83 7.06
C PHE A 118 5.42 10.08 7.40
N ILE A 119 5.50 9.01 8.20
CA ILE A 119 4.33 8.23 8.63
C ILE A 119 3.38 9.10 9.47
N ARG A 120 3.88 9.92 10.40
CA ARG A 120 3.04 10.85 11.18
C ARG A 120 2.33 11.85 10.28
N SER A 121 3.00 12.35 9.24
CA SER A 121 2.39 13.22 8.23
C SER A 121 1.28 12.52 7.47
N TRP A 122 1.49 11.27 7.07
CA TRP A 122 0.45 10.45 6.46
C TRP A 122 -0.74 10.22 7.40
N VAL A 123 -0.51 9.95 8.69
CA VAL A 123 -1.58 9.82 9.69
C VAL A 123 -2.40 11.11 9.82
N ARG A 124 -1.74 12.28 9.83
CA ARG A 124 -2.45 13.58 9.85
C ARG A 124 -3.35 13.75 8.62
N PHE A 125 -2.93 13.27 7.46
CA PHE A 125 -3.75 13.24 6.25
C PHE A 125 -4.91 12.24 6.39
N ALA A 126 -4.64 10.99 6.77
CA ALA A 126 -5.63 9.91 6.83
C ALA A 126 -6.71 10.10 7.92
N THR A 127 -6.41 10.87 8.96
CA THR A 127 -7.36 11.17 10.05
C THR A 127 -8.34 12.29 9.72
N GLN A 128 -8.17 13.00 8.61
CA GLN A 128 -9.12 14.04 8.19
C GLN A 128 -10.49 13.40 7.90
N PRO A 129 -11.60 14.06 8.26
CA PRO A 129 -12.93 13.56 7.93
C PRO A 129 -13.04 13.38 6.43
N ARG A 130 -13.50 12.19 5.99
CA ARG A 130 -13.87 12.01 4.59
C ARG A 130 -14.92 13.05 4.25
N SER A 131 -14.72 13.82 3.18
CA SER A 131 -15.83 14.46 2.51
C SER A 131 -16.87 13.37 2.24
N PRO A 132 -18.16 13.57 2.60
CA PRO A 132 -19.17 12.55 2.39
C PRO A 132 -19.09 12.13 0.93
N SER A 133 -18.74 10.86 0.70
CA SER A 133 -18.64 10.32 -0.64
C SER A 133 -19.96 10.61 -1.33
N ARG A 134 -19.94 11.32 -2.46
CA ARG A 134 -21.10 11.36 -3.34
C ARG A 134 -21.52 9.90 -3.55
N PRO A 135 -22.79 9.53 -3.29
CA PRO A 135 -23.24 8.17 -3.53
C PRO A 135 -22.84 7.81 -4.96
N HIS A 136 -22.18 6.65 -5.12
CA HIS A 136 -21.74 6.20 -6.42
C HIS A 136 -23.00 6.07 -7.30
N PRO A 137 -23.14 6.86 -8.38
CA PRO A 137 -24.34 6.82 -9.19
C PRO A 137 -24.37 5.48 -9.91
N GLY A 138 -25.19 4.56 -9.42
CA GLY A 138 -25.47 3.30 -10.09
C GLY A 138 -24.57 2.13 -9.71
N THR A 139 -24.41 1.80 -8.42
CA THR A 139 -24.06 0.42 -8.06
C THR A 139 -25.33 -0.43 -8.10
N PRO A 140 -25.63 -1.20 -9.17
CA PRO A 140 -26.57 -2.29 -9.05
C PRO A 140 -26.01 -3.25 -8.02
N SER A 141 -26.85 -3.70 -7.10
CA SER A 141 -26.58 -4.81 -6.20
C SER A 141 -26.38 -6.09 -7.03
N VAL A 142 -25.17 -6.31 -7.55
CA VAL A 142 -24.84 -7.57 -8.20
C VAL A 142 -24.64 -8.59 -7.10
N GLY A 143 -25.67 -9.42 -6.88
CA GLY A 143 -25.55 -10.59 -6.02
C GLY A 143 -24.51 -11.53 -6.62
N PHE A 144 -23.33 -11.59 -6.01
CA PHE A 144 -22.35 -12.63 -6.30
C PHE A 144 -22.97 -13.97 -5.89
N SER A 145 -23.47 -14.71 -6.87
CA SER A 145 -23.84 -16.11 -6.71
C SER A 145 -22.60 -16.96 -6.95
N PHE A 146 -22.21 -17.75 -5.96
CA PHE A 146 -21.22 -18.81 -6.10
C PHE A 146 -21.63 -19.76 -7.25
N PRO A 147 -20.68 -20.39 -7.98
CA PRO A 147 -21.00 -21.16 -9.17
C PRO A 147 -21.86 -22.37 -8.82
N GLY A 148 -23.13 -22.28 -9.23
CA GLY A 148 -24.15 -23.34 -9.16
C GLY A 148 -25.44 -23.00 -9.92
N GLY A 149 -25.42 -22.03 -10.85
CA GLY A 149 -26.60 -21.64 -11.62
C GLY A 149 -26.23 -21.07 -12.98
N GLN A 150 -26.62 -21.78 -14.04
CA GLN A 150 -26.61 -21.27 -15.41
C GLN A 150 -27.60 -20.13 -15.55
N HIS A 151 -27.22 -19.00 -16.15
CA HIS A 151 -28.16 -18.15 -16.88
C HIS A 151 -27.48 -17.39 -18.03
N HIS A 152 -28.25 -17.24 -19.11
CA HIS A 152 -27.92 -16.72 -20.43
C HIS A 152 -27.67 -15.20 -20.49
N GLY A 153 -26.61 -14.83 -21.22
CA GLY A 153 -26.49 -13.76 -22.23
C GLY A 153 -27.06 -12.35 -22.00
N SER A 154 -26.18 -11.32 -22.08
CA SER A 154 -26.32 -10.12 -22.94
C SER A 154 -25.03 -9.27 -22.97
N GLU A 155 -24.82 -8.54 -24.07
CA GLU A 155 -23.59 -7.82 -24.50
C GLU A 155 -23.24 -6.54 -23.68
N PRO A 156 -21.96 -6.08 -23.67
CA PRO A 156 -21.56 -4.86 -22.96
C PRO A 156 -21.64 -3.60 -23.84
N THR A 157 -22.18 -2.52 -23.28
CA THR A 157 -22.15 -1.16 -23.85
C THR A 157 -21.02 -0.36 -23.21
N THR A 158 -20.18 0.27 -24.03
CA THR A 158 -19.02 1.10 -23.64
C THR A 158 -19.47 2.46 -23.10
N ILE A 159 -18.95 2.88 -21.93
CA ILE A 159 -19.14 4.23 -21.36
C ILE A 159 -17.76 4.91 -21.25
N PRO A 160 -17.60 6.17 -21.72
CA PRO A 160 -16.33 6.89 -21.68
C PRO A 160 -15.99 7.45 -20.29
N HIS A 161 -14.69 7.46 -19.98
CA HIS A 161 -14.09 7.90 -18.73
C HIS A 161 -13.87 9.43 -18.74
N PRO A 162 -14.22 10.19 -17.68
CA PRO A 162 -13.86 11.60 -17.59
C PRO A 162 -12.45 11.80 -17.01
N ASP A 163 -11.76 12.80 -17.55
CA ASP A 163 -10.43 13.27 -17.14
C ASP A 163 -10.41 13.80 -15.70
N HIS A 164 -9.41 13.35 -14.92
CA HIS A 164 -9.09 13.93 -13.62
C HIS A 164 -8.04 15.05 -13.76
N PRO A 165 -8.22 16.21 -13.10
CA PRO A 165 -7.23 17.29 -13.13
C PRO A 165 -5.97 16.94 -12.32
N ALA A 166 -4.83 17.41 -12.82
CA ALA A 166 -3.51 17.24 -12.22
C ALA A 166 -3.38 17.88 -10.83
N ASN A 167 -2.64 17.21 -9.95
CA ASN A 167 -2.34 17.64 -8.59
C ASN A 167 -1.28 18.76 -8.60
N PRO A 168 -1.39 19.83 -7.79
CA PRO A 168 -0.36 20.85 -7.68
C PRO A 168 0.89 20.31 -6.94
N ALA A 169 2.07 20.69 -7.45
CA ALA A 169 3.36 20.37 -6.84
C ALA A 169 3.48 20.99 -5.43
N PRO A 170 4.19 20.35 -4.48
CA PRO A 170 4.46 20.93 -3.18
C PRO A 170 5.36 22.16 -3.34
N THR A 171 4.89 23.28 -2.80
CA THR A 171 5.57 24.57 -2.73
C THR A 171 6.92 24.40 -2.03
N ARG A 172 8.02 24.69 -2.72
CA ARG A 172 9.34 24.82 -2.10
C ARG A 172 9.28 25.94 -1.06
N PHE A 173 9.61 25.64 0.19
CA PHE A 173 9.93 26.66 1.18
C PHE A 173 11.18 27.39 0.69
N VAL A 174 11.00 28.66 0.32
CA VAL A 174 12.08 29.61 0.13
C VAL A 174 12.48 30.06 1.54
N GLU A 175 13.66 29.64 2.00
CA GLU A 175 14.31 30.28 3.15
C GLU A 175 14.56 31.74 2.82
N ARG A 176 13.86 32.64 3.52
CA ARG A 176 14.25 34.04 3.64
C ARG A 176 15.11 34.19 4.89
N GLY A 177 16.40 34.39 4.65
CA GLY A 177 17.22 35.44 5.26
C GLY A 177 17.48 35.41 6.76
N GLY A 178 18.76 35.30 7.09
CA GLY A 178 19.38 35.66 8.37
C GLY A 178 20.87 35.48 8.28
#